data_AF-A0A932VYP9-F1
#
_entry.id   AF-A0A932VYP9-F1
#
_cell.length_a   1.000
_cell.length_b   1.000
_cell.length_c   1.000
_cell.angle_alpha   90.00
_cell.angle_beta   90.00
_cell.angle_gamma   90.00
#
_symmetry.space_group_name_H-M   'P 1'
#
loop_
_entity.id
_entity.type
_entity.pdbx_description
1 polymer ?
#
loop_
_entity_poly.entity_id
_entity_poly.type
_entity_poly.pdbx_seq_one_letter_code
_entity_poly.pdbx_strand_id
1 'polypeptide(L)'
;MGDHPSAVYHPRNPRDSALYARIEDHWEDFLPTPEVDTQKMMELFRHQVFKMLLAEEKITATQVEKLLAWKHSGFSVYRGEKVDPEDKKGREHLASTILHPPMSQEKMTYDPETRTVHYRTKKQKGPEVIQTFSALDWLARLSTHIPDKWEPMVRYDGWYSNRPRGERKKAQRSPDEGVPVRPAQAESDFRKEVRQDWARRIKKVYEVDPLVCPNGSGRLRIISFIEEPAVIERILRHLGLWPAPARAPRAPPPAPTEITLDYSDPDPPASYD
;
A
#
# COMPACT_ATOMS: atom_id res chain seq x y z
N MET A 1 -19.10 51.61 -22.81
CA MET A 1 -20.39 50.89 -22.77
C MET A 1 -20.29 49.77 -23.77
N GLY A 2 -20.09 48.57 -23.25
CA GLY A 2 -19.80 47.34 -23.97
C GLY A 2 -19.62 46.30 -22.88
N ASP A 3 -20.73 45.98 -22.23
CA ASP A 3 -20.84 45.04 -21.12
C ASP A 3 -20.62 43.65 -21.73
N HIS A 4 -19.37 43.22 -21.84
CA HIS A 4 -19.06 41.85 -22.18
C HIS A 4 -19.35 41.02 -20.93
N PRO A 5 -20.36 40.13 -20.95
CA PRO A 5 -20.63 39.30 -19.79
C PRO A 5 -19.36 38.52 -19.48
N SER A 6 -18.80 38.75 -18.28
CA SER A 6 -17.70 37.98 -17.71
C SER A 6 -18.03 36.51 -17.99
N ALA A 7 -17.21 35.84 -18.79
CA ALA A 7 -17.46 34.45 -19.15
C ALA A 7 -17.46 33.64 -17.86
N VAL A 8 -18.66 33.35 -17.36
CA VAL A 8 -18.87 32.49 -16.20
C VAL A 8 -18.25 31.16 -16.60
N TYR A 9 -17.11 30.83 -16.00
CA TYR A 9 -16.48 29.53 -16.19
C TYR A 9 -17.47 28.47 -15.68
N HIS A 10 -18.18 27.84 -16.61
CA HIS A 10 -19.01 26.70 -16.30
C HIS A 10 -18.08 25.53 -16.00
N PRO A 11 -18.17 24.90 -14.82
CA PRO A 11 -17.38 23.72 -14.50
C PRO A 11 -17.54 22.71 -15.65
N ARG A 12 -16.45 22.07 -16.08
CA ARG A 12 -16.57 20.95 -17.04
C ARG A 12 -17.48 19.94 -16.36
N ASN A 13 -18.73 19.90 -16.80
CA ASN A 13 -19.58 18.75 -16.58
C ASN A 13 -18.74 17.56 -17.04
N PRO A 14 -18.66 16.44 -16.30
CA PRO A 14 -17.99 15.25 -16.79
C PRO A 14 -18.37 14.97 -18.25
N ARG A 15 -19.64 15.26 -18.62
CA ARG A 15 -20.20 15.26 -19.98
C ARG A 15 -19.43 16.05 -21.04
N ASP A 16 -18.84 17.19 -20.68
CA ASP A 16 -18.14 18.08 -21.62
C ASP A 16 -16.63 17.78 -21.71
N SER A 17 -16.15 16.74 -21.04
CA SER A 17 -14.75 16.32 -21.16
C SER A 17 -14.57 15.45 -22.41
N ALA A 18 -13.52 15.71 -23.19
CA ALA A 18 -13.17 14.88 -24.36
C ALA A 18 -12.99 13.38 -24.00
N LEU A 19 -12.69 13.09 -22.74
CA LEU A 19 -12.52 11.74 -22.22
C LEU A 19 -13.88 11.08 -21.91
N TYR A 20 -14.85 11.84 -21.39
CA TYR A 20 -16.23 11.35 -21.26
C TYR A 20 -16.91 11.23 -22.62
N ALA A 21 -16.67 12.16 -23.56
CA ALA A 21 -17.15 12.03 -24.94
C ALA A 21 -16.67 10.70 -25.54
N ARG A 22 -15.41 10.31 -25.34
CA ARG A 22 -14.93 8.98 -25.75
C ARG A 22 -15.58 7.81 -25.01
N ILE A 23 -16.06 7.98 -23.79
CA ILE A 23 -16.80 6.93 -23.07
C ILE A 23 -18.25 6.86 -23.58
N GLU A 24 -18.86 8.02 -23.90
CA GLU A 24 -20.21 8.16 -24.45
C GLU A 24 -20.29 7.67 -25.91
N ASP A 25 -19.28 7.94 -26.73
CA ASP A 25 -19.15 7.46 -28.12
C ASP A 25 -19.10 5.92 -28.19
N HIS A 26 -18.67 5.28 -27.11
CA HIS A 26 -18.53 3.83 -26.98
C HIS A 26 -19.48 3.24 -25.93
N TRP A 27 -20.58 3.93 -25.63
CA TRP A 27 -21.53 3.53 -24.59
C TRP A 27 -22.27 2.23 -24.92
N GLU A 28 -22.48 1.97 -26.22
CA GLU A 28 -23.04 0.73 -26.75
C GLU A 28 -22.08 -0.46 -26.63
N ASP A 29 -20.77 -0.20 -26.47
CA ASP A 29 -19.73 -1.21 -26.24
C ASP A 29 -19.57 -1.57 -24.75
N PHE A 30 -20.45 -1.09 -23.86
CA PHE A 30 -20.37 -1.38 -22.43
C PHE A 30 -20.67 -2.86 -22.16
N LEU A 31 -19.61 -3.65 -21.95
CA LEU A 31 -19.71 -5.07 -21.65
C LEU A 31 -19.91 -5.28 -20.14
N PRO A 32 -21.07 -5.80 -19.70
CA PRO A 32 -21.24 -6.13 -18.30
C PRO A 32 -20.34 -7.32 -17.94
N THR A 33 -19.70 -7.25 -16.77
CA THR A 33 -18.97 -8.39 -16.24
C THR A 33 -19.93 -9.58 -16.10
N PRO A 34 -19.56 -10.77 -16.62
CA PRO A 34 -20.38 -11.96 -16.47
C PRO A 34 -20.56 -12.30 -14.98
N GLU A 35 -21.61 -13.04 -14.65
CA GLU A 35 -21.77 -13.51 -13.28
C GLU A 35 -20.63 -14.46 -12.93
N VAL A 36 -19.75 -14.01 -12.04
CA VAL A 36 -18.70 -14.84 -11.51
C VAL A 36 -19.01 -15.22 -10.06
N ASP A 37 -18.91 -16.52 -9.80
CA ASP A 37 -18.92 -17.08 -8.46
C ASP A 37 -17.68 -16.58 -7.70
N THR A 38 -17.93 -15.70 -6.72
CA THR A 38 -16.88 -15.06 -5.93
C THR A 38 -16.10 -16.04 -5.08
N GLN A 39 -16.72 -17.16 -4.67
CA GLN A 39 -16.05 -18.21 -3.91
C GLN A 39 -15.06 -18.95 -4.81
N LYS A 40 -15.50 -19.38 -6.00
CA LYS A 40 -14.60 -20.02 -6.97
C LYS A 40 -13.48 -19.09 -7.42
N MET A 41 -13.79 -17.80 -7.64
CA MET A 41 -12.77 -16.81 -7.99
C MET A 41 -11.76 -16.61 -6.86
N MET A 42 -12.21 -16.57 -5.60
CA MET A 42 -11.33 -16.51 -4.43
C MET A 42 -10.45 -17.74 -4.34
N GLU A 43 -11.00 -18.93 -4.55
CA GLU A 43 -10.24 -20.19 -4.55
C GLU A 43 -9.18 -20.20 -5.65
N LEU A 44 -9.56 -19.83 -6.88
CA LEU A 44 -8.62 -19.71 -8.01
C LEU A 44 -7.52 -18.69 -7.70
N PHE A 45 -7.88 -17.51 -7.21
CA PHE A 45 -6.92 -16.47 -6.84
C PHE A 45 -5.96 -16.96 -5.75
N ARG A 46 -6.48 -17.59 -4.69
CA ARG A 46 -5.68 -18.22 -3.62
C ARG A 46 -4.69 -19.23 -4.20
N HIS A 47 -5.13 -20.13 -5.08
CA HIS A 47 -4.26 -21.12 -5.71
C HIS A 47 -3.19 -20.47 -6.61
N GLN A 48 -3.53 -19.44 -7.38
CA GLN A 48 -2.57 -18.72 -8.22
C GLN A 48 -1.51 -17.99 -7.39
N VAL A 49 -1.90 -17.37 -6.28
CA VAL A 49 -0.96 -16.73 -5.34
C VAL A 49 0.00 -17.77 -4.76
N PHE A 50 -0.48 -18.94 -4.32
CA PHE A 50 0.40 -20.00 -3.83
C PHE A 50 1.31 -20.57 -4.91
N LYS A 51 0.80 -20.78 -6.13
CA LYS A 51 1.59 -21.22 -7.28
C LYS A 51 2.73 -20.24 -7.58
N MET A 52 2.44 -18.94 -7.60
CA MET A 52 3.42 -17.89 -7.80
C MET A 52 4.49 -17.90 -6.68
N LEU A 53 4.06 -17.97 -5.42
CA LEU A 53 4.98 -17.97 -4.27
C LEU A 53 5.87 -19.23 -4.19
N LEU A 54 5.35 -20.39 -4.61
CA LEU A 54 6.15 -21.62 -4.77
C LEU A 54 7.21 -21.46 -5.87
N ALA A 55 6.83 -20.90 -7.02
CA ALA A 55 7.75 -20.66 -8.14
C ALA A 55 8.88 -19.68 -7.77
N GLU A 56 8.62 -18.72 -6.89
CA GLU A 56 9.63 -17.78 -6.38
C GLU A 56 10.43 -18.30 -5.16
N GLU A 57 10.19 -19.55 -4.74
CA GLU A 57 10.79 -20.19 -3.57
C GLU A 57 10.56 -19.39 -2.27
N LYS A 58 9.43 -18.68 -2.17
CA LYS A 58 9.06 -17.89 -0.99
C LYS A 58 8.37 -18.72 0.08
N ILE A 59 7.71 -19.80 -0.35
CA ILE A 59 7.02 -20.76 0.51
C ILE A 59 7.33 -22.18 0.01
N THR A 60 7.13 -23.15 0.87
CA THR A 60 7.30 -24.58 0.59
C THR A 60 5.96 -25.25 0.32
N ALA A 61 5.97 -26.40 -0.36
CA ALA A 61 4.74 -27.18 -0.63
C ALA A 61 3.99 -27.54 0.67
N THR A 62 4.73 -27.90 1.73
CA THR A 62 4.16 -28.20 3.05
C THR A 62 3.53 -26.98 3.72
N GLN A 63 4.04 -25.76 3.49
CA GLN A 63 3.39 -24.53 3.94
C GLN A 63 2.09 -24.26 3.19
N VAL A 64 2.06 -24.52 1.87
CA VAL A 64 0.83 -24.37 1.08
C VAL A 64 -0.26 -25.33 1.55
N GLU A 65 0.06 -26.59 1.80
CA GLU A 65 -0.89 -27.57 2.34
C GLU A 65 -1.51 -27.09 3.67
N LYS A 66 -0.67 -26.58 4.58
CA LYS A 66 -1.13 -26.03 5.86
C LYS A 66 -2.06 -24.83 5.67
N LEU A 67 -1.72 -23.90 4.77
CA LEU A 67 -2.52 -22.71 4.49
C LEU A 67 -3.85 -23.04 3.80
N LEU A 68 -3.88 -24.06 2.94
CA LEU A 68 -5.10 -24.55 2.30
C LEU A 68 -6.05 -25.22 3.29
N ALA A 69 -5.52 -25.85 4.34
CA ALA A 69 -6.29 -26.49 5.40
C ALA A 69 -6.94 -25.52 6.40
N TRP A 70 -6.63 -24.22 6.34
CA TRP A 70 -7.22 -23.24 7.24
C TRP A 70 -8.71 -23.03 6.96
N LYS A 71 -9.53 -23.11 8.01
CA LYS A 71 -10.98 -22.87 7.95
C LYS A 71 -11.33 -21.49 7.36
N HIS A 72 -10.50 -20.49 7.64
CA HIS A 72 -10.60 -19.16 7.06
C HIS A 72 -9.29 -18.87 6.33
N SER A 73 -9.34 -18.81 5.00
CA SER A 73 -8.16 -18.72 4.15
C SER A 73 -7.40 -17.39 4.28
N GLY A 74 -8.07 -16.33 4.78
CA GLY A 74 -7.57 -14.96 4.73
C GLY A 74 -7.69 -14.29 3.36
N PHE A 75 -8.21 -15.00 2.35
CA PHE A 75 -8.51 -14.46 1.02
C PHE A 75 -10.00 -14.11 0.93
N SER A 76 -10.29 -12.97 0.33
CA SER A 76 -11.65 -12.55 -0.01
C SER A 76 -11.67 -11.93 -1.40
N VAL A 77 -12.78 -12.14 -2.10
CA VAL A 77 -13.09 -11.46 -3.35
C VAL A 77 -14.37 -10.68 -3.13
N TYR A 78 -14.30 -9.37 -3.29
CA TYR A 78 -15.46 -8.49 -3.22
C TYR A 78 -16.01 -8.28 -4.63
N ARG A 79 -17.33 -8.45 -4.77
CA ARG A 79 -18.08 -8.11 -5.98
C ARG A 79 -19.15 -7.10 -5.58
N GLY A 80 -19.04 -5.89 -6.11
CA GLY A 80 -20.05 -4.85 -5.95
C GLY A 80 -21.33 -5.15 -6.74
N GLU A 81 -22.29 -4.23 -6.66
CA GLU A 81 -23.48 -4.28 -7.49
C GLU A 81 -23.13 -4.15 -8.97
N LYS A 82 -23.87 -4.90 -9.81
CA LYS A 82 -23.68 -4.87 -11.25
C LYS A 82 -24.27 -3.57 -11.79
N VAL A 83 -23.49 -2.86 -12.60
CA VAL A 83 -24.01 -1.73 -13.40
C VAL A 83 -24.64 -2.31 -14.66
N ASP A 84 -25.92 -2.03 -14.86
CA ASP A 84 -26.64 -2.49 -16.05
C ASP A 84 -26.21 -1.68 -17.30
N PRO A 85 -26.03 -2.32 -18.47
CA PRO A 85 -25.77 -1.62 -19.73
C PRO A 85 -26.88 -0.65 -20.16
N GLU A 86 -28.05 -0.65 -19.54
CA GLU A 86 -29.09 0.35 -19.77
C GLU A 86 -29.13 1.41 -18.66
N ASP A 87 -28.47 1.17 -17.51
CA ASP A 87 -28.40 2.12 -16.41
C ASP A 87 -27.45 3.27 -16.74
N LYS A 88 -28.00 4.34 -17.31
CA LYS A 88 -27.24 5.54 -17.65
C LYS A 88 -26.60 6.18 -16.41
N LYS A 89 -27.31 6.23 -15.28
CA LYS A 89 -26.82 6.88 -14.06
C LYS A 89 -25.72 6.08 -13.38
N GLY A 90 -25.87 4.76 -13.32
CA GLY A 90 -24.84 3.87 -12.77
C GLY A 90 -23.56 3.89 -13.58
N ARG A 91 -23.65 3.90 -14.91
CA ARG A 91 -22.47 4.03 -15.78
C ARG A 91 -21.82 5.40 -15.70
N GLU A 92 -22.60 6.48 -15.60
CA GLU A 92 -22.09 7.85 -15.36
C GLU A 92 -21.33 7.91 -14.03
N HIS A 93 -21.86 7.27 -12.98
CA HIS A 93 -21.20 7.18 -11.69
C HIS A 93 -19.91 6.35 -11.74
N LEU A 94 -19.89 5.23 -12.46
CA LEU A 94 -18.70 4.42 -12.67
C LEU A 94 -17.61 5.16 -13.47
N ALA A 95 -18.00 5.82 -14.56
CA ALA A 95 -17.10 6.65 -15.36
C ALA A 95 -16.52 7.80 -14.52
N SER A 96 -17.37 8.48 -13.74
CA SER A 96 -16.92 9.49 -12.77
C SER A 96 -15.93 8.90 -11.76
N THR A 97 -16.17 7.68 -11.26
CA THR A 97 -15.28 6.94 -10.35
C THR A 97 -13.89 6.71 -10.95
N ILE A 98 -13.84 6.25 -12.19
CA ILE A 98 -12.58 6.03 -12.93
C ILE A 98 -11.87 7.35 -13.22
N LEU A 99 -12.64 8.38 -13.54
CA LEU A 99 -12.14 9.69 -13.95
C LEU A 99 -11.95 10.68 -12.81
N HIS A 100 -12.03 10.23 -11.54
CA HIS A 100 -12.01 11.11 -10.36
C HIS A 100 -10.97 12.22 -10.52
N PRO A 101 -11.39 13.46 -10.85
CA PRO A 101 -10.42 14.54 -10.90
C PRO A 101 -9.89 14.69 -9.48
N PRO A 102 -8.58 14.93 -9.31
CA PRO A 102 -7.96 15.02 -7.98
C PRO A 102 -8.61 16.10 -7.09
N MET A 103 -9.39 17.00 -7.69
CA MET A 103 -10.07 18.11 -7.05
C MET A 103 -11.51 18.22 -7.58
N SER A 104 -12.43 18.64 -6.70
CA SER A 104 -13.82 18.90 -7.09
C SER A 104 -13.92 20.26 -7.80
N GLN A 105 -14.30 20.26 -9.07
CA GLN A 105 -14.45 21.49 -9.85
C GLN A 105 -15.60 22.37 -9.33
N GLU A 106 -16.65 21.79 -8.73
CA GLU A 106 -17.75 22.52 -8.08
C GLU A 106 -17.30 23.41 -6.91
N LYS A 107 -16.12 23.11 -6.36
CA LYS A 107 -15.51 23.89 -5.28
C LYS A 107 -14.60 25.00 -5.81
N MET A 108 -14.45 25.14 -7.12
CA MET A 108 -13.52 26.08 -7.75
C MET A 108 -14.28 27.15 -8.54
N THR A 109 -13.81 28.40 -8.48
CA THR A 109 -14.27 29.48 -9.34
C THR A 109 -13.06 30.24 -9.86
N TYR A 110 -13.01 30.47 -11.17
CA TYR A 110 -11.94 31.24 -11.81
C TYR A 110 -12.46 32.62 -12.18
N ASP A 111 -11.72 33.65 -11.78
CA ASP A 111 -11.95 35.02 -12.20
C ASP A 111 -10.95 35.40 -13.32
N PRO A 112 -11.42 35.56 -14.57
CA PRO A 112 -10.57 35.89 -15.70
C PRO A 112 -10.00 37.32 -15.66
N GLU A 113 -10.65 38.26 -14.98
CA GLU A 113 -10.18 39.65 -14.89
C GLU A 113 -8.97 39.77 -13.96
N THR A 114 -9.07 39.15 -12.79
CA THR A 114 -7.99 39.16 -11.80
C THR A 114 -6.99 38.02 -11.99
N ARG A 115 -7.30 37.06 -12.88
CA ARG A 115 -6.54 35.81 -13.11
C ARG A 115 -6.33 35.03 -11.81
N THR A 116 -7.39 34.94 -11.00
CA THR A 116 -7.35 34.27 -9.71
C THR A 116 -8.31 33.09 -9.64
N VAL A 117 -7.95 32.10 -8.83
CA VAL A 117 -8.74 30.90 -8.55
C VAL A 117 -9.18 30.94 -7.10
N HIS A 118 -10.49 30.89 -6.87
CA HIS A 118 -11.10 30.74 -5.56
C HIS A 118 -11.48 29.27 -5.34
N TYR A 119 -10.89 28.63 -4.32
CA TYR A 119 -11.16 27.24 -3.97
C TYR A 119 -11.82 27.13 -2.59
N ARG A 120 -12.99 26.51 -2.56
CA ARG A 120 -13.86 26.34 -1.40
C ARG A 120 -13.55 25.03 -0.70
N THR A 121 -13.09 25.11 0.54
CA THR A 121 -12.75 23.93 1.37
C THR A 121 -13.66 23.85 2.58
N LYS A 122 -14.26 22.67 2.79
CA LYS A 122 -14.95 22.34 4.04
C LYS A 122 -13.96 21.69 4.99
N LYS A 123 -13.79 22.26 6.19
CA LYS A 123 -13.09 21.58 7.29
C LYS A 123 -14.01 20.51 7.88
N GLN A 124 -13.44 19.40 8.36
CA GLN A 124 -14.19 18.34 9.07
C GLN A 124 -14.95 18.88 10.29
N LYS A 125 -14.45 19.97 10.89
CA LYS A 125 -15.15 20.82 11.87
C LYS A 125 -14.78 22.28 11.59
N GLY A 126 -15.76 23.16 11.41
CA GLY A 126 -15.58 24.61 11.26
C GLY A 126 -16.26 25.20 10.02
N PRO A 127 -16.26 26.54 9.89
CA PRO A 127 -16.86 27.22 8.76
C PRO A 127 -16.13 26.90 7.46
N GLU A 128 -16.84 27.06 6.36
CA GLU A 128 -16.30 26.96 5.01
C GLU A 128 -15.21 28.01 4.78
N VAL A 129 -14.06 27.60 4.26
CA VAL A 129 -12.92 28.48 4.00
C VAL A 129 -12.70 28.58 2.49
N ILE A 130 -12.77 29.80 1.97
CA ILE A 130 -12.41 30.11 0.59
C ILE A 130 -10.93 30.53 0.57
N GLN A 131 -10.13 29.82 -0.21
CA GLN A 131 -8.73 30.17 -0.46
C GLN A 131 -8.60 30.76 -1.86
N THR A 132 -7.89 31.87 -1.99
CA THR A 132 -7.65 32.54 -3.27
C THR A 132 -6.20 32.33 -3.68
N PHE A 133 -5.99 31.94 -4.93
CA PHE A 133 -4.68 31.73 -5.53
C PHE A 133 -4.58 32.53 -6.83
N SER A 134 -3.37 32.94 -7.22
CA SER A 134 -3.15 33.30 -8.63
C SER A 134 -3.32 32.05 -9.51
N ALA A 135 -3.69 32.23 -10.78
CA ALA A 135 -3.84 31.10 -11.71
C ALA A 135 -2.56 30.25 -11.81
N LEU A 136 -1.39 30.90 -11.83
CA LEU A 136 -0.10 30.22 -11.90
C LEU A 136 0.24 29.49 -10.60
N ASP A 137 -0.01 30.09 -9.43
CA ASP A 137 0.20 29.42 -8.15
C ASP A 137 -0.74 28.22 -7.97
N TRP A 138 -1.96 28.33 -8.48
CA TRP A 138 -2.91 27.22 -8.49
C TRP A 138 -2.40 26.05 -9.32
N LEU A 139 -1.94 26.31 -10.54
CA LEU A 139 -1.34 25.28 -11.41
C LEU A 139 -0.08 24.67 -10.80
N ALA A 140 0.81 25.49 -10.23
CA ALA A 140 2.01 25.03 -9.54
C ALA A 140 1.66 24.15 -8.33
N ARG A 141 0.60 24.48 -7.57
CA ARG A 141 0.14 23.64 -6.47
C ARG A 141 -0.44 22.32 -6.97
N LEU A 142 -1.20 22.33 -8.06
CA LEU A 142 -1.71 21.10 -8.67
C LEU A 142 -0.59 20.19 -9.15
N SER A 143 0.46 20.76 -9.77
CA SER A 143 1.59 19.96 -10.24
C SER A 143 2.38 19.30 -9.11
N THR A 144 2.40 19.85 -7.88
CA THR A 144 3.04 19.16 -6.74
C THR A 144 2.36 17.85 -6.33
N HIS A 145 1.13 17.59 -6.79
CA HIS A 145 0.47 16.30 -6.58
C HIS A 145 0.90 15.24 -7.60
N ILE A 146 1.55 15.64 -8.69
CA ILE A 146 2.16 14.72 -9.65
C ILE A 146 3.47 14.25 -9.02
N PRO A 147 3.61 12.95 -8.68
CA PRO A 147 4.82 12.44 -8.07
C PRO A 147 6.00 12.64 -9.02
N ASP A 148 7.17 12.94 -8.47
CA ASP A 148 8.39 12.99 -9.26
C ASP A 148 8.67 11.63 -9.90
N LYS A 149 9.47 11.62 -10.97
CA LYS A 149 9.90 10.37 -11.60
C LYS A 149 10.58 9.48 -10.56
N TRP A 150 10.06 8.26 -10.41
CA TRP A 150 10.50 7.26 -9.42
C TRP A 150 10.10 7.53 -7.97
N GLU A 151 9.28 8.54 -7.70
CA GLU A 151 8.78 8.77 -6.37
C GLU A 151 7.81 7.64 -5.96
N PRO A 152 8.00 7.01 -4.77
CA PRO A 152 7.10 5.98 -4.30
C PRO A 152 5.69 6.54 -4.05
N MET A 153 4.73 6.13 -4.87
CA MET A 153 3.31 6.52 -4.72
C MET A 153 2.65 5.91 -3.47
N VAL A 154 3.26 4.88 -2.87
CA VAL A 154 2.79 4.27 -1.61
C VAL A 154 3.58 4.84 -0.45
N ARG A 155 2.96 5.75 0.29
CA ARG A 155 3.49 6.29 1.54
C ARG A 155 2.88 5.51 2.71
N TYR A 156 3.74 4.89 3.52
CA TYR A 156 3.30 4.24 4.75
C TYR A 156 3.23 5.27 5.88
N ASP A 157 2.10 5.34 6.57
CA ASP A 157 1.91 6.18 7.75
C ASP A 157 1.83 5.37 9.05
N GLY A 158 1.99 6.07 10.17
CA GLY A 158 1.86 5.50 11.51
C GLY A 158 2.77 4.28 11.74
N TRP A 159 2.20 3.16 12.18
CA TRP A 159 2.98 1.97 12.54
C TRP A 159 3.85 1.43 11.39
N TYR A 160 3.41 1.60 10.14
CA TYR A 160 4.11 1.05 8.98
C TYR A 160 5.12 2.02 8.34
N SER A 161 5.21 3.26 8.82
CA SER A 161 6.15 4.23 8.27
C SER A 161 7.61 3.89 8.62
N ASN A 162 8.54 4.35 7.79
CA ASN A 162 9.96 3.98 7.88
C ASN A 162 10.62 4.46 9.18
N ARG A 163 10.21 5.62 9.70
CA ARG A 163 10.73 6.20 10.95
C ARG A 163 10.43 5.33 12.19
N PRO A 164 9.18 5.02 12.55
CA PRO A 164 8.85 4.16 13.70
C PRO A 164 9.30 2.71 13.48
N ARG A 165 9.37 2.21 12.24
CA ARG A 165 10.05 0.94 11.94
C ARG A 165 11.54 0.99 12.29
N GLY A 166 12.22 2.08 11.91
CA GLY A 166 13.62 2.33 12.21
C GLY A 166 13.88 2.55 13.70
N GLU A 167 13.01 3.30 14.40
CA GLU A 167 13.07 3.51 15.85
C GLU A 167 12.84 2.21 16.62
N ARG A 168 11.91 1.35 16.18
CA ARG A 168 11.77 0.00 16.77
C ARG A 168 12.98 -0.87 16.49
N LYS A 169 13.56 -0.79 15.28
CA LYS A 169 14.78 -1.51 14.94
C LYS A 169 15.98 -1.02 15.75
N LYS A 170 16.06 0.28 16.07
CA LYS A 170 17.07 0.87 16.98
C LYS A 170 16.79 0.56 18.45
N ALA A 171 15.53 0.59 18.90
CA ALA A 171 15.15 0.20 20.26
C ALA A 171 15.37 -1.31 20.50
N GLN A 172 15.32 -2.11 19.44
CA GLN A 172 15.72 -3.53 19.44
C GLN A 172 17.23 -3.73 19.29
N ARG A 173 18.00 -2.68 19.02
CA ARG A 173 19.47 -2.72 18.86
C ARG A 173 20.09 -1.87 19.96
N SER A 174 20.39 -2.50 21.09
CA SER A 174 21.03 -1.87 22.25
C SER A 174 22.25 -1.02 21.82
N PRO A 175 22.42 0.22 22.30
CA PRO A 175 23.62 0.99 22.06
C PRO A 175 24.73 0.47 23.00
N ASP A 176 25.46 -0.49 22.47
CA ASP A 176 26.84 -0.91 22.76
C ASP A 176 27.30 -1.20 24.20
N GLU A 177 28.37 -1.98 24.25
CA GLU A 177 29.21 -2.25 25.40
C GLU A 177 29.54 -0.97 26.20
N GLY A 178 29.35 -1.03 27.51
CA GLY A 178 29.68 0.07 28.44
C GLY A 178 28.99 -0.12 29.78
N VAL A 179 29.65 -0.81 30.70
CA VAL A 179 29.20 -1.11 32.07
C VAL A 179 28.82 0.18 32.83
N PRO A 180 27.64 0.21 33.50
CA PRO A 180 27.69 0.43 34.94
C PRO A 180 26.82 -0.57 35.69
N VAL A 181 27.44 -1.19 36.69
CA VAL A 181 26.83 -2.05 37.70
C VAL A 181 25.69 -1.29 38.39
N ARG A 182 24.48 -1.84 38.34
CA ARG A 182 23.35 -1.42 39.18
C ARG A 182 23.02 -2.57 40.16
N PRO A 183 22.80 -2.27 41.45
CA PRO A 183 22.80 -3.29 42.50
C PRO A 183 21.66 -4.27 42.28
N ALA A 184 21.98 -5.55 42.48
CA ALA A 184 21.09 -6.68 42.33
C ALA A 184 19.82 -6.50 43.17
N GLN A 185 18.74 -6.04 42.54
CA GLN A 185 17.40 -6.24 43.10
C GLN A 185 17.00 -7.67 42.80
N ALA A 186 16.75 -8.44 43.86
CA ALA A 186 16.39 -9.85 43.81
C ALA A 186 15.32 -10.09 42.72
N GLU A 187 15.64 -11.00 41.79
CA GLU A 187 14.77 -11.35 40.67
C GLU A 187 13.47 -11.97 41.19
N SER A 188 12.35 -11.28 40.96
CA SER A 188 11.03 -11.87 41.20
C SER A 188 10.73 -12.95 40.16
N ASP A 189 10.01 -14.00 40.57
CA ASP A 189 9.63 -15.11 39.69
C ASP A 189 8.83 -14.64 38.46
N PHE A 190 8.11 -13.53 38.60
CA PHE A 190 7.45 -12.82 37.50
C PHE A 190 8.43 -12.34 36.41
N ARG A 191 9.62 -11.84 36.79
CA ARG A 191 10.65 -11.45 35.80
C ARG A 191 11.31 -12.66 35.14
N LYS A 192 11.38 -13.79 35.82
CA LYS A 192 11.84 -15.07 35.25
C LYS A 192 10.83 -15.63 34.25
N GLU A 193 9.52 -15.53 34.54
CA GLU A 193 8.44 -15.88 33.60
C GLU A 193 8.43 -14.96 32.38
N VAL A 194 8.60 -13.64 32.55
CA VAL A 194 8.58 -12.67 31.45
C VAL A 194 9.78 -12.85 30.49
N ARG A 195 10.94 -13.32 30.97
CA ARG A 195 12.11 -13.63 30.12
C ARG A 195 11.92 -14.91 29.28
N GLN A 196 10.92 -15.75 29.55
CA GLN A 196 10.78 -17.06 28.89
C GLN A 196 9.93 -17.11 27.62
N ASP A 197 9.40 -16.00 27.12
CA ASP A 197 8.31 -16.12 26.15
C ASP A 197 8.69 -16.00 24.67
N TRP A 198 9.84 -16.54 24.27
CA TRP A 198 10.00 -16.97 22.88
C TRP A 198 8.96 -18.07 22.57
N ALA A 199 8.75 -18.99 23.51
CA ALA A 199 7.80 -20.09 23.36
C ALA A 199 6.34 -19.61 23.28
N ARG A 200 5.90 -18.70 24.18
CA ARG A 200 4.58 -18.08 24.07
C ARG A 200 4.43 -17.21 22.83
N ARG A 201 5.47 -16.53 22.38
CA ARG A 201 5.41 -15.76 21.13
C ARG A 201 5.24 -16.67 19.92
N ILE A 202 5.96 -17.79 19.85
CA ILE A 202 5.75 -18.81 18.82
C ILE A 202 4.33 -19.36 18.91
N LYS A 203 3.84 -19.69 20.12
CA LYS A 203 2.46 -20.15 20.33
C LYS A 203 1.43 -19.10 19.93
N LYS A 204 1.68 -17.81 20.14
CA LYS A 204 0.74 -16.74 19.78
C LYS A 204 0.73 -16.45 18.28
N VAL A 205 1.89 -16.52 17.62
CA VAL A 205 2.04 -16.17 16.19
C VAL A 205 1.74 -17.36 15.28
N TYR A 206 2.15 -18.55 15.68
CA TYR A 206 2.06 -19.77 14.89
C TYR A 206 1.07 -20.80 15.47
N GLU A 207 0.42 -20.50 16.59
CA GLU A 207 -0.55 -21.39 17.28
C GLU A 207 0.01 -22.76 17.68
N VAL A 208 1.34 -22.93 17.63
CA VAL A 208 2.06 -24.15 18.01
C VAL A 208 2.82 -23.92 19.31
N ASP A 209 2.63 -24.79 20.29
CA ASP A 209 3.41 -24.76 21.53
C ASP A 209 4.74 -25.52 21.34
N PRO A 210 5.89 -24.82 21.24
CA PRO A 210 7.17 -25.46 20.93
C PRO A 210 7.73 -26.29 22.08
N LEU A 211 7.07 -26.30 23.24
CA LEU A 211 7.45 -27.11 24.40
C LEU A 211 6.65 -28.40 24.50
N VAL A 212 5.81 -28.75 23.51
CA VAL A 212 5.14 -30.06 23.47
C VAL A 212 6.05 -31.06 22.76
N CYS A 213 6.30 -32.22 23.39
CA CYS A 213 7.09 -33.27 22.78
C CYS A 213 6.39 -33.83 21.52
N PRO A 214 7.06 -33.88 20.35
CA PRO A 214 6.50 -34.46 19.13
C PRO A 214 6.10 -35.94 19.27
N ASN A 215 6.75 -36.67 20.17
CA ASN A 215 6.53 -38.10 20.41
C ASN A 215 5.56 -38.37 21.58
N GLY A 216 4.85 -37.35 22.08
CA GLY A 216 3.77 -37.50 23.07
C GLY A 216 4.21 -37.69 24.53
N SER A 217 5.51 -37.65 24.84
CA SER A 217 6.04 -37.98 26.17
C SER A 217 6.02 -36.82 27.19
N GLY A 218 5.17 -35.80 27.00
CA GLY A 218 5.01 -34.66 27.91
C GLY A 218 5.67 -33.35 27.44
N ARG A 219 5.90 -32.42 28.38
CA ARG A 219 6.41 -31.07 28.10
C ARG A 219 7.94 -31.05 28.08
N LEU A 220 8.54 -30.58 26.99
CA LEU A 220 9.97 -30.35 26.83
C LEU A 220 10.45 -29.26 27.80
N ARG A 221 11.66 -29.43 28.33
CA ARG A 221 12.33 -28.46 29.20
C ARG A 221 13.56 -27.89 28.50
N ILE A 222 13.78 -26.58 28.62
CA ILE A 222 14.98 -25.93 28.11
C ILE A 222 16.16 -26.33 29.01
N ILE A 223 17.18 -26.93 28.41
CA ILE A 223 18.40 -27.36 29.12
C ILE A 223 19.45 -26.24 29.06
N SER A 224 19.67 -25.66 27.88
CA SER A 224 20.67 -24.61 27.64
C SER A 224 20.38 -23.87 26.34
N PHE A 225 20.98 -22.68 26.19
CA PHE A 225 21.01 -21.93 24.93
C PHE A 225 22.37 -22.10 24.27
N ILE A 226 22.38 -22.32 22.96
CA ILE A 226 23.60 -22.45 22.16
C ILE A 226 23.68 -21.21 21.28
N GLU A 227 24.70 -20.36 21.52
CA GLU A 227 24.84 -19.07 20.83
C GLU A 227 26.03 -19.05 19.84
N GLU A 228 26.95 -20.01 19.96
CA GLU A 228 28.16 -20.06 19.13
C GLU A 228 27.85 -20.52 17.69
N PRO A 229 28.10 -19.68 16.66
CA PRO A 229 27.69 -19.98 15.28
C PRO A 229 28.28 -21.28 14.73
N ALA A 230 29.53 -21.59 15.04
CA ALA A 230 30.20 -22.81 14.59
C ALA A 230 29.56 -24.08 15.18
N VAL A 231 29.12 -24.01 16.44
CA VAL A 231 28.44 -25.13 17.12
C VAL A 231 27.03 -25.29 16.58
N ILE A 232 26.30 -24.19 16.37
CA ILE A 232 24.98 -24.19 15.74
C ILE A 232 25.06 -24.82 14.35
N GLU A 233 26.02 -24.41 13.53
CA GLU A 233 26.24 -24.97 12.20
C GLU A 233 26.51 -26.47 12.25
N ARG A 234 27.43 -26.91 13.11
CA ARG A 234 27.77 -28.33 13.27
C ARG A 234 26.54 -29.16 13.65
N ILE A 235 25.73 -28.68 14.60
CA ILE A 235 24.50 -29.36 15.05
C ILE A 235 23.47 -29.40 13.91
N LEU A 236 23.21 -28.26 13.26
CA LEU A 236 22.22 -28.19 12.20
C LEU A 236 22.63 -29.02 10.97
N ARG A 237 23.92 -29.10 10.63
CA ARG A 237 24.43 -29.99 9.58
C ARG A 237 24.23 -31.47 9.95
N HIS A 238 24.54 -31.85 11.18
CA HIS A 238 24.33 -33.22 11.66
C HIS A 238 22.84 -33.62 11.62
N LEU A 239 21.94 -32.67 11.90
CA LEU A 239 20.49 -32.87 11.83
C LEU A 239 19.91 -32.74 10.41
N GLY A 240 20.72 -32.39 9.40
CA GLY A 240 20.25 -32.16 8.02
C GLY A 240 19.41 -30.88 7.84
N LEU A 241 19.49 -29.92 8.76
CA LEU A 241 18.66 -28.71 8.82
C LEU A 241 19.40 -27.41 8.44
N TRP A 242 20.64 -27.49 7.95
CA TRP A 242 21.42 -26.31 7.56
C TRP A 242 21.01 -25.79 6.17
N PRO A 243 20.40 -24.59 6.04
CA PRO A 243 19.92 -24.09 4.75
C PRO A 243 21.06 -23.52 3.88
N ALA A 244 20.86 -23.58 2.55
CA ALA A 244 21.69 -22.94 1.52
C ALA A 244 21.82 -21.41 1.75
N PRO A 245 22.90 -20.76 1.27
CA PRO A 245 23.27 -19.40 1.69
C PRO A 245 22.15 -18.38 1.47
N ALA A 246 21.97 -17.51 2.46
CA ALA A 246 21.00 -16.42 2.45
C ALA A 246 21.16 -15.56 1.18
N ARG A 247 20.03 -15.18 0.56
CA ARG A 247 20.00 -14.22 -0.56
C ARG A 247 20.85 -13.00 -0.18
N ALA A 248 21.77 -12.61 -1.08
CA ALA A 248 22.57 -11.40 -0.92
C ALA A 248 21.67 -10.19 -0.63
N PRO A 249 22.10 -9.26 0.24
CA PRO A 249 21.35 -8.02 0.46
C PRO A 249 21.11 -7.31 -0.89
N ARG A 250 19.87 -6.90 -1.13
CA ARG A 250 19.45 -6.23 -2.37
C ARG A 250 20.32 -4.98 -2.57
N ALA A 251 20.97 -4.86 -3.72
CA ALA A 251 21.83 -3.72 -4.05
C ALA A 251 21.03 -2.39 -4.01
N PRO A 252 21.66 -1.26 -3.65
CA PRO A 252 21.03 0.05 -3.76
C PRO A 252 20.66 0.36 -5.22
N PRO A 253 19.56 1.09 -5.46
CA PRO A 253 19.15 1.45 -6.82
C PRO A 253 20.21 2.33 -7.50
N PRO A 254 20.38 2.22 -8.83
CA PRO A 254 21.29 3.08 -9.59
C PRO A 254 20.85 4.55 -9.53
N ALA A 255 21.81 5.47 -9.63
CA ALA A 255 21.53 6.90 -9.63
C ALA A 255 20.65 7.30 -10.84
N PRO A 256 19.75 8.30 -10.69
CA PRO A 256 18.90 8.73 -11.79
C PRO A 256 19.73 9.33 -12.91
N THR A 257 19.58 8.83 -14.13
CA THR A 257 20.10 9.49 -15.34
C THR A 257 19.30 10.76 -15.59
N GLU A 258 19.96 11.91 -15.70
CA GLU A 258 19.34 13.14 -16.17
C GLU A 258 18.80 12.91 -17.59
N ILE A 259 17.48 13.02 -17.74
CA ILE A 259 16.84 13.04 -19.06
C ILE A 259 16.64 14.51 -19.38
N THR A 260 17.44 15.04 -20.30
CA THR A 260 17.15 16.31 -20.95
C THR A 260 15.94 16.12 -21.87
N LEU A 261 14.78 16.62 -21.43
CA LEU A 261 13.61 16.75 -22.29
C LEU A 261 13.83 17.97 -23.20
N ASP A 262 14.07 17.70 -24.48
CA ASP A 262 14.06 18.73 -25.53
C ASP A 262 12.61 19.12 -25.81
N TYR A 263 12.16 20.22 -25.22
CA TYR A 263 10.85 20.84 -25.47
C TYR A 263 10.88 21.68 -26.75
N SER A 264 11.27 21.08 -27.87
CA SER A 264 11.09 21.66 -29.20
C SER A 264 9.83 21.07 -29.85
N ASP A 265 8.67 21.30 -29.22
CA ASP A 265 7.39 21.11 -29.91
C ASP A 265 7.05 22.40 -30.67
N PRO A 266 6.68 22.34 -31.97
CA PRO A 266 6.28 23.51 -32.73
C PRO A 266 4.95 24.08 -32.20
N ASP A 267 4.87 25.42 -32.12
CA ASP A 267 3.68 26.13 -31.66
C ASP A 267 2.41 25.63 -32.39
N PRO A 268 1.28 25.44 -31.67
CA PRO A 268 0.02 25.08 -32.29
C PRO A 268 -0.46 26.18 -33.25
N PRO A 269 -1.14 25.83 -34.36
CA PRO A 269 -1.58 26.81 -35.36
C PRO A 269 -2.53 27.84 -34.74
N ALA A 270 -2.34 29.10 -35.15
CA ALA A 270 -2.99 30.28 -34.57
C ALA A 270 -4.50 30.37 -34.83
N SER A 271 -5.07 29.48 -35.65
CA SER A 271 -6.52 29.38 -35.85
C SER A 271 -6.92 27.95 -36.19
N TYR A 272 -8.02 27.52 -35.59
CA TYR A 272 -8.80 26.37 -36.05
C TYR A 272 -10.00 26.97 -36.78
N ASP A 273 -9.99 26.91 -38.10
CA ASP A 273 -11.12 27.31 -38.96
C ASP A 273 -12.33 26.39 -38.74
#